data_AF-A0A7W8QZL0-F1
#
_entry.id   AF-A0A7W8QZL0-F1
#
_cell.length_a   1.000
_cell.length_b   1.000
_cell.length_c   1.000
_cell.angle_alpha   90.00
_cell.angle_beta   90.00
_cell.angle_gamma   90.00
#
_symmetry.space_group_name_H-M   'P 1'
#
loop_
_entity.id
_entity.type
_entity.pdbx_description
1 polymer ?
#
loop_
_entity_poly.entity_id
_entity_poly.type
_entity_poly.pdbx_seq_one_letter_code
_entity_poly.pdbx_strand_id
1 'polypeptide(L)'
;MIDTIENGKTPYKLITTEKGLALDSKFQIEDSNNFKLNFTLQPDEQKKGIDLNYFFQRPFALVTDGMVIHIKNVDVLKGSRGLQEDTPCNFDIEIKSFRGDVDDSIWKQSRQKAYIKYSKAKFNPYSSGLIFDLKTHKEDNGFFNAVALKVGKVDFLFYHEAIDADNGYFIINPNGQIDFDQFETIVDAVITAYGFLNGFYMRSTIYYFTVKKVENKDRISFYYENFDSAMLSDKPIMDSGNYADVSREQRQLTSIQFNKLVNLLYHDKEYLFGLSTD
;
A
#
# COMPACT_ATOMS: atom_id res chain seq x y z
N MET A 1 8.27 10.95 2.44
CA MET A 1 7.80 10.50 1.13
C MET A 1 6.30 10.22 1.15
N ILE A 2 5.77 9.27 1.95
CA ILE A 2 4.31 9.02 2.02
C ILE A 2 3.53 10.31 2.31
N ASP A 3 3.86 11.03 3.39
CA ASP A 3 3.20 12.31 3.72
C ASP A 3 3.25 13.33 2.56
N THR A 4 4.38 13.44 1.88
CA THR A 4 4.58 14.31 0.70
C THR A 4 3.65 13.96 -0.47
N ILE A 5 3.35 12.68 -0.64
CA ILE A 5 2.44 12.17 -1.69
C ILE A 5 0.98 12.39 -1.26
N GLU A 6 0.64 12.04 -0.02
CA GLU A 6 -0.74 12.07 0.49
C GLU A 6 -1.29 13.50 0.69
N ASN A 7 -0.48 14.44 1.17
CA ASN A 7 -0.98 15.72 1.71
C ASN A 7 -1.35 16.79 0.65
N GLY A 8 -1.10 16.54 -0.64
CA GLY A 8 -1.50 17.43 -1.73
C GLY A 8 -0.84 18.81 -1.76
N LYS A 9 0.20 19.05 -0.94
CA LYS A 9 0.93 20.33 -0.89
C LYS A 9 2.02 20.42 -1.95
N THR A 10 2.48 19.27 -2.43
CA THR A 10 3.55 19.16 -3.41
C THR A 10 3.02 19.58 -4.79
N PRO A 11 3.68 20.53 -5.49
CA PRO A 11 3.30 20.85 -6.86
C PRO A 11 3.69 19.70 -7.78
N TYR A 12 2.75 19.24 -8.60
CA TYR A 12 2.98 18.20 -9.60
C TYR A 12 2.77 18.74 -11.01
N LYS A 13 3.64 18.34 -11.93
CA LYS A 13 3.44 18.48 -13.36
C LYS A 13 2.91 17.18 -13.94
N LEU A 14 1.71 17.20 -14.48
CA LEU A 14 1.14 16.10 -15.25
C LEU A 14 1.79 16.06 -16.63
N ILE A 15 2.45 14.95 -16.92
CA ILE A 15 3.10 14.62 -18.19
C ILE A 15 2.29 13.53 -18.88
N THR A 16 2.00 13.76 -20.15
CA THR A 16 1.20 12.86 -20.98
C THR A 16 2.03 12.37 -22.17
N THR A 17 1.51 11.40 -22.91
CA THR A 17 2.12 10.96 -24.17
C THR A 17 1.97 11.98 -25.29
N GLU A 18 1.09 12.98 -25.12
CA GLU A 18 0.91 14.05 -26.08
C GLU A 18 2.06 15.06 -26.00
N LYS A 19 2.69 15.33 -27.14
CA LYS A 19 3.92 16.13 -27.19
C LYS A 19 3.68 17.56 -26.71
N GLY A 20 4.59 18.04 -25.85
CA GLY A 20 4.65 19.44 -25.45
C GLY A 20 3.51 19.88 -24.54
N LEU A 21 2.96 18.96 -23.75
CA LEU A 21 1.98 19.27 -22.71
C LEU A 21 2.48 18.84 -21.33
N ALA A 22 2.64 19.83 -20.46
CA ALA A 22 2.99 19.66 -19.05
C ALA A 22 2.08 20.57 -18.23
N LEU A 23 1.16 19.98 -17.48
CA LEU A 23 0.07 20.69 -16.81
C LEU A 23 0.34 20.82 -15.32
N ASP A 24 0.06 21.99 -14.75
CA ASP A 24 -0.02 22.11 -13.30
C ASP A 24 -1.16 21.24 -12.78
N SER A 25 -0.85 20.46 -11.75
CA SER A 25 -1.78 19.49 -11.20
C SER A 25 -1.65 19.37 -9.69
N LYS A 26 -2.77 19.04 -9.06
CA LYS A 26 -2.85 18.70 -7.65
C LYS A 26 -3.09 17.20 -7.54
N PHE A 27 -2.31 16.52 -6.72
CA PHE A 27 -2.42 15.10 -6.48
C PHE A 27 -2.44 14.83 -4.98
N GLN A 28 -3.52 14.24 -4.46
CA GLN A 28 -3.73 14.07 -3.03
C GLN A 28 -4.59 12.84 -2.75
N ILE A 29 -4.49 12.30 -1.55
CA ILE A 29 -5.35 11.19 -1.10
C ILE A 29 -6.74 11.72 -0.71
N GLU A 30 -7.79 10.93 -0.95
CA GLU A 30 -9.16 11.17 -0.50
C GLU A 30 -9.56 10.22 0.65
N ASP A 31 -10.72 10.44 1.25
CA ASP A 31 -11.24 9.60 2.36
C ASP A 31 -11.48 8.14 1.95
N SER A 32 -11.72 7.88 0.65
CA SER A 32 -11.77 6.53 0.06
C SER A 32 -10.40 5.82 0.04
N ASN A 33 -9.36 6.55 0.38
CA ASN A 33 -7.95 6.27 0.15
C ASN A 33 -7.52 6.23 -1.33
N ASN A 34 -8.41 6.44 -2.30
CA ASN A 34 -7.96 6.70 -3.66
C ASN A 34 -7.30 8.06 -3.75
N PHE A 35 -6.50 8.25 -4.79
CA PHE A 35 -5.89 9.52 -5.09
C PHE A 35 -6.70 10.31 -6.10
N LYS A 36 -6.89 11.59 -5.81
CA LYS A 36 -7.48 12.55 -6.74
C LYS A 36 -6.40 13.34 -7.42
N LEU A 37 -6.42 13.31 -8.74
CA LEU A 37 -5.66 14.19 -9.62
C LEU A 37 -6.60 15.27 -10.18
N ASN A 38 -6.30 16.53 -9.87
CA ASN A 38 -7.01 17.69 -10.39
C ASN A 38 -6.08 18.52 -11.28
N PHE A 39 -6.57 18.96 -12.43
CA PHE A 39 -5.86 19.91 -13.29
C PHE A 39 -6.86 20.69 -14.15
N THR A 40 -6.37 21.76 -14.77
CA THR A 40 -7.18 22.63 -15.62
C THR A 40 -6.52 22.73 -16.99
N LEU A 41 -7.27 22.44 -18.05
CA LEU A 41 -6.82 22.65 -19.43
C LEU A 41 -7.20 24.07 -19.88
N GLN A 42 -6.20 24.80 -20.35
CA GLN A 42 -6.38 26.05 -21.08
C GLN A 42 -6.89 25.80 -22.51
N PRO A 43 -7.54 26.79 -23.16
CA PRO A 43 -8.10 26.62 -24.50
C PRO A 43 -7.11 26.06 -25.53
N ASP A 44 -5.86 26.53 -25.51
CA ASP A 44 -4.82 26.11 -26.45
C ASP A 44 -4.25 24.71 -26.13
N GLU A 45 -4.43 24.24 -24.90
CA GLU A 45 -4.03 22.91 -24.46
C GLU A 45 -5.08 21.87 -24.85
N GLN A 46 -6.37 22.24 -24.80
CA GLN A 46 -7.47 21.39 -25.24
C GLN A 46 -7.35 21.03 -26.73
N LYS A 47 -6.84 21.95 -27.56
CA LYS A 47 -6.55 21.71 -28.98
C LYS A 47 -5.50 20.61 -29.22
N LYS A 48 -4.70 20.25 -28.20
CA LYS A 48 -3.68 19.18 -28.30
C LYS A 48 -4.28 17.77 -28.18
N GLY A 49 -5.59 17.64 -27.98
CA GLY A 49 -6.28 16.35 -28.08
C GLY A 49 -6.41 15.56 -26.78
N ILE A 50 -6.19 16.19 -25.62
CA ILE A 50 -6.51 15.55 -24.33
C ILE A 50 -7.99 15.67 -24.05
N ASP A 51 -8.67 14.53 -24.05
CA ASP A 51 -10.02 14.37 -23.55
C ASP A 51 -10.02 13.52 -22.27
N LEU A 52 -11.21 13.26 -21.74
CA LEU A 52 -11.36 12.43 -20.55
C LEU A 52 -10.97 10.96 -20.81
N ASN A 53 -11.19 10.46 -22.02
CA ASN A 53 -10.91 9.07 -22.38
C ASN A 53 -9.41 8.76 -22.40
N TYR A 54 -8.58 9.77 -22.66
CA TYR A 54 -7.12 9.65 -22.61
C TYR A 54 -6.63 8.87 -21.38
N PHE A 55 -7.14 9.21 -20.20
CA PHE A 55 -6.70 8.64 -18.91
C PHE A 55 -7.09 7.17 -18.73
N PHE A 56 -8.12 6.71 -19.43
CA PHE A 56 -8.57 5.30 -19.42
C PHE A 56 -7.88 4.47 -20.52
N GLN A 57 -7.23 5.10 -21.48
CA GLN A 57 -6.61 4.44 -22.63
C GLN A 57 -5.08 4.46 -22.59
N ARG A 58 -4.48 5.44 -21.93
CA ARG A 58 -3.03 5.68 -21.98
C ARG A 58 -2.45 5.94 -20.59
N PRO A 59 -1.22 5.47 -20.33
CA PRO A 59 -0.51 5.82 -19.11
C PRO A 59 -0.12 7.30 -19.12
N PHE A 60 0.16 7.80 -17.93
CA PHE A 60 0.64 9.16 -17.72
C PHE A 60 1.54 9.20 -16.47
N ALA A 61 2.23 10.31 -16.29
CA ALA A 61 3.12 10.50 -15.15
C ALA A 61 2.90 11.84 -14.48
N LEU A 62 3.16 11.90 -13.19
CA LEU A 62 3.26 13.13 -12.41
C LEU A 62 4.72 13.33 -12.04
N VAL A 63 5.25 14.52 -12.24
CA VAL A 63 6.64 14.85 -11.92
C VAL A 63 6.67 15.97 -10.90
N THR A 64 7.52 15.81 -9.90
CA THR A 64 7.87 16.85 -8.94
C THR A 64 9.36 16.74 -8.61
N ASP A 65 9.87 17.63 -7.75
CA ASP A 65 11.30 17.69 -7.43
C ASP A 65 11.79 16.37 -6.83
N GLY A 66 12.58 15.63 -7.62
CA GLY A 66 13.20 14.37 -7.21
C GLY A 66 12.27 13.15 -7.20
N MET A 67 11.04 13.26 -7.72
CA MET A 67 10.09 12.14 -7.74
C MET A 67 9.25 12.12 -9.02
N VAL A 68 9.07 10.93 -9.58
CA VAL A 68 8.15 10.67 -10.68
C VAL A 68 7.14 9.62 -10.20
N ILE A 69 5.87 9.84 -10.50
CA ILE A 69 4.77 8.92 -10.22
C ILE A 69 4.21 8.48 -11.56
N HIS A 70 4.28 7.19 -11.85
CA HIS A 70 3.74 6.56 -13.04
C HIS A 70 2.38 5.94 -12.73
N ILE A 71 1.39 6.23 -13.56
CA ILE A 71 0.02 5.75 -13.41
C ILE A 71 -0.36 5.02 -14.70
N LYS A 72 -0.77 3.76 -14.57
CA LYS A 72 -1.33 3.00 -15.68
C LYS A 72 -2.81 3.35 -15.84
N ASN A 73 -3.30 3.28 -17.06
CA ASN A 73 -4.70 3.55 -17.35
C ASN A 73 -5.67 2.58 -16.67
N VAL A 74 -5.23 1.34 -16.40
CA VAL A 74 -6.02 0.33 -15.66
C VAL A 74 -6.20 0.67 -14.17
N ASP A 75 -5.42 1.62 -13.65
CA ASP A 75 -5.47 2.08 -12.26
C ASP A 75 -6.32 3.35 -12.10
N VAL A 76 -6.86 3.88 -13.20
CA VAL A 76 -7.84 4.97 -13.18
C VAL A 76 -9.24 4.40 -12.99
N LEU A 77 -9.91 4.83 -11.92
CA LEU A 77 -11.24 4.35 -11.56
C LEU A 77 -12.34 5.18 -12.21
N LYS A 78 -12.22 6.50 -12.10
CA LYS A 78 -13.23 7.46 -12.56
C LYS A 78 -12.56 8.73 -13.03
N GLY A 79 -13.30 9.47 -13.83
CA GLY A 79 -12.89 10.79 -14.25
C GLY A 79 -14.11 11.64 -14.56
N SER A 80 -13.98 12.94 -14.36
CA SER A 80 -15.01 13.90 -14.71
C SER A 80 -14.38 15.16 -15.29
N ARG A 81 -15.15 15.85 -16.13
CA ARG A 81 -14.78 17.14 -16.69
C ARG A 81 -15.88 18.17 -16.40
N GLY A 82 -15.48 19.43 -16.24
CA GLY A 82 -16.43 20.54 -16.13
C GLY A 82 -17.38 20.62 -17.34
N LEU A 83 -18.65 20.93 -17.07
CA LEU A 83 -19.71 20.99 -18.09
C LEU A 83 -19.75 22.30 -18.89
N GLN A 84 -19.11 23.37 -18.42
CA GLN A 84 -19.13 24.65 -19.11
C GLN A 84 -18.28 24.56 -20.38
N GLU A 85 -18.88 24.94 -21.51
CA GLU A 85 -18.21 25.15 -22.80
C GLU A 85 -17.19 26.30 -22.76
N ASP A 86 -17.07 26.99 -21.62
CA ASP A 86 -16.11 28.05 -21.37
C ASP A 86 -14.81 27.49 -20.81
N THR A 87 -13.78 27.51 -21.65
CA THR A 87 -12.39 27.39 -21.27
C THR A 87 -12.02 28.41 -20.18
N PRO A 88 -11.37 28.02 -19.06
CA PRO A 88 -10.64 26.77 -18.82
C PRO A 88 -11.50 25.58 -18.36
N CYS A 89 -11.13 24.36 -18.80
CA CYS A 89 -11.85 23.13 -18.44
C CYS A 89 -11.16 22.38 -17.30
N ASN A 90 -11.88 22.14 -16.20
CA ASN A 90 -11.37 21.39 -15.05
C ASN A 90 -11.57 19.89 -15.24
N PHE A 91 -10.55 19.12 -14.86
CA PHE A 91 -10.54 17.66 -14.84
C PHE A 91 -10.27 17.16 -13.43
N ASP A 92 -11.02 16.13 -13.06
CA ASP A 92 -10.84 15.36 -11.83
C ASP A 92 -10.72 13.90 -12.20
N ILE A 93 -9.60 13.25 -11.86
CA ILE A 93 -9.30 11.84 -12.14
C ILE A 93 -9.05 11.10 -10.81
N GLU A 94 -9.78 10.00 -10.59
CA GLU A 94 -9.65 9.14 -9.41
C GLU A 94 -8.73 7.94 -9.74
N ILE A 95 -7.69 7.72 -8.94
CA ILE A 95 -6.61 6.76 -9.16
C ILE A 95 -6.46 5.85 -7.95
N LYS A 96 -6.47 4.53 -8.15
CA LYS A 96 -6.30 3.55 -7.06
C LYS A 96 -4.87 3.09 -6.82
N SER A 97 -3.97 3.25 -7.80
CA SER A 97 -2.63 2.68 -7.73
C SER A 97 -1.63 3.45 -8.61
N PHE A 98 -0.36 3.46 -8.20
CA PHE A 98 0.75 4.09 -8.93
C PHE A 98 2.12 3.60 -8.47
N ARG A 99 3.16 3.82 -9.30
CA ARG A 99 4.56 3.44 -9.01
C ARG A 99 5.54 4.61 -9.15
N GLY A 100 6.65 4.54 -8.43
CA GLY A 100 7.77 5.48 -8.54
C GLY A 100 8.72 5.19 -9.72
N ASP A 101 8.49 4.09 -10.45
CA ASP A 101 9.32 3.62 -11.54
C ASP A 101 8.52 2.82 -12.58
N VAL A 102 9.18 2.43 -13.67
CA VAL A 102 8.67 1.53 -14.72
C VAL A 102 9.56 0.30 -14.93
N ASP A 103 10.60 0.13 -14.10
CA ASP A 103 11.65 -0.86 -14.30
C ASP A 103 11.52 -1.98 -13.25
N ASP A 104 10.80 -3.04 -13.60
CA ASP A 104 10.59 -4.19 -12.71
C ASP A 104 11.91 -4.83 -12.21
N SER A 105 13.04 -4.58 -12.87
CA SER A 105 14.34 -5.09 -12.41
C SER A 105 14.74 -4.52 -11.05
N ILE A 106 14.26 -3.35 -10.65
CA ILE A 106 14.58 -2.76 -9.34
C ILE A 106 13.86 -3.44 -8.17
N TRP A 107 12.83 -4.23 -8.49
CA TRP A 107 11.98 -4.97 -7.57
C TRP A 107 12.42 -6.44 -7.41
N LYS A 108 13.42 -6.87 -8.19
CA LYS A 108 14.04 -8.20 -8.08
C LYS A 108 15.25 -8.18 -7.17
N GLN A 109 15.35 -9.14 -6.26
CA GLN A 109 16.46 -9.30 -5.31
C GLN A 109 16.88 -7.96 -4.68
N SER A 110 15.90 -7.23 -4.16
CA SER A 110 16.10 -5.91 -3.56
C SER A 110 15.69 -5.90 -2.10
N ARG A 111 16.13 -4.89 -1.35
CA ARG A 111 15.63 -4.68 0.01
C ARG A 111 14.27 -4.02 -0.10
N GLN A 112 13.25 -4.60 0.53
CA GLN A 112 11.88 -4.14 0.39
C GLN A 112 11.24 -3.93 1.74
N LYS A 113 10.20 -3.09 1.80
CA LYS A 113 9.35 -2.90 3.00
C LYS A 113 7.92 -2.61 2.57
N ALA A 114 6.96 -3.10 3.33
CA ALA A 114 5.54 -2.78 3.14
C ALA A 114 5.04 -1.98 4.35
N TYR A 115 4.25 -0.94 4.07
CA TYR A 115 3.65 -0.05 5.05
C TYR A 115 2.13 -0.05 4.83
N ILE A 116 1.40 -0.48 5.84
CA ILE A 116 -0.07 -0.54 5.82
C ILE A 116 -0.58 0.46 6.86
N LYS A 117 -1.30 1.48 6.41
CA LYS A 117 -1.81 2.53 7.30
C LYS A 117 -2.97 1.99 8.12
N TYR A 118 -3.03 2.33 9.40
CA TYR A 118 -4.18 2.06 10.25
C TYR A 118 -4.58 3.29 11.06
N SER A 119 -5.87 3.39 11.35
CA SER A 119 -6.42 4.38 12.29
C SER A 119 -6.62 3.74 13.65
N LYS A 120 -6.12 4.38 14.69
CA LYS A 120 -6.28 3.96 16.10
C LYS A 120 -7.75 3.99 16.55
N ALA A 121 -8.57 4.83 15.94
CA ALA A 121 -10.01 4.86 16.18
C ALA A 121 -10.73 3.62 15.62
N LYS A 122 -10.22 3.05 14.51
CA LYS A 122 -10.76 1.83 13.89
C LYS A 122 -10.13 0.55 14.44
N PHE A 123 -8.87 0.63 14.87
CA PHE A 123 -8.11 -0.51 15.37
C PHE A 123 -7.18 -0.11 16.51
N ASN A 124 -7.39 -0.71 17.68
CA ASN A 124 -6.47 -0.55 18.80
C ASN A 124 -5.39 -1.66 18.76
N PRO A 125 -4.11 -1.35 18.48
CA PRO A 125 -3.05 -2.37 18.48
C PRO A 125 -2.83 -3.04 19.83
N TYR A 126 -3.22 -2.40 20.94
CA TYR A 126 -3.18 -3.00 22.26
C TYR A 126 -4.27 -4.07 22.50
N SER A 127 -5.26 -4.18 21.61
CA SER A 127 -6.26 -5.26 21.59
C SER A 127 -5.99 -6.34 20.53
N SER A 128 -4.72 -6.47 20.14
CA SER A 128 -4.26 -7.44 19.15
C SER A 128 -4.50 -8.90 19.60
N GLY A 129 -4.99 -9.74 18.68
CA GLY A 129 -5.00 -11.20 18.79
C GLY A 129 -3.61 -11.84 18.62
N LEU A 130 -2.57 -11.04 18.41
CA LEU A 130 -1.17 -11.43 18.39
C LEU A 130 -0.44 -10.81 19.58
N ILE A 131 0.34 -11.62 20.30
CA ILE A 131 1.30 -11.16 21.30
C ILE A 131 2.57 -10.71 20.58
N PHE A 132 2.87 -9.41 20.67
CA PHE A 132 4.16 -8.87 20.28
C PHE A 132 5.17 -9.13 21.40
N ASP A 133 6.32 -9.71 21.04
CA ASP A 133 7.34 -10.22 21.97
C ASP A 133 8.73 -9.61 21.74
N LEU A 134 8.87 -8.76 20.71
CA LEU A 134 10.07 -8.00 20.39
C LEU A 134 9.82 -6.49 20.41
N LYS A 135 10.91 -5.74 20.51
CA LYS A 135 10.94 -4.26 20.46
C LYS A 135 11.70 -3.81 19.23
N THR A 136 11.25 -2.76 18.57
CA THR A 136 12.00 -2.15 17.46
C THR A 136 13.02 -1.13 17.91
N HIS A 137 12.81 -0.45 19.05
CA HIS A 137 13.75 0.56 19.58
C HIS A 137 14.24 0.18 20.98
N LYS A 138 15.50 0.54 21.28
CA LYS A 138 16.12 0.24 22.59
C LYS A 138 15.46 1.01 23.74
N GLU A 139 14.87 2.15 23.43
CA GLU A 139 14.25 3.08 24.39
C GLU A 139 12.81 2.69 24.77
N ASP A 140 12.24 1.69 24.08
CA ASP A 140 10.89 1.19 24.30
C ASP A 140 10.82 0.37 25.60
N ASN A 141 10.77 1.04 26.75
CA ASN A 141 10.70 0.40 28.06
C ASN A 141 9.36 -0.33 28.29
N GLY A 142 9.29 -1.59 27.87
CA GLY A 142 8.14 -2.48 28.07
C GLY A 142 7.11 -2.44 26.94
N PHE A 143 7.34 -1.62 25.91
CA PHE A 143 6.49 -1.56 24.72
C PHE A 143 7.00 -2.56 23.67
N PHE A 144 6.37 -3.73 23.63
CA PHE A 144 6.62 -4.73 22.58
C PHE A 144 5.67 -4.48 21.42
N ASN A 145 6.23 -4.30 20.24
CA ASN A 145 5.50 -3.92 19.04
C ASN A 145 5.85 -4.77 17.82
N ALA A 146 6.72 -5.76 17.99
CA ALA A 146 7.26 -6.57 16.90
C ALA A 146 7.19 -8.07 17.18
N VAL A 147 7.13 -8.86 16.11
CA VAL A 147 7.34 -10.31 16.10
C VAL A 147 8.29 -10.68 14.97
N ALA A 148 9.15 -11.66 15.23
CA ALA A 148 9.98 -12.28 14.20
C ALA A 148 9.25 -13.46 13.59
N LEU A 149 9.25 -13.55 12.27
CA LEU A 149 8.55 -14.55 11.50
C LEU A 149 9.50 -15.16 10.48
N LYS A 150 9.24 -16.41 10.13
CA LYS A 150 9.96 -17.15 9.11
C LYS A 150 8.94 -17.80 8.20
N VAL A 151 8.77 -17.24 7.00
CA VAL A 151 7.81 -17.73 6.01
C VAL A 151 8.58 -18.24 4.80
N GLY A 152 8.36 -19.51 4.47
CA GLY A 152 9.23 -20.23 3.53
C GLY A 152 10.69 -20.19 3.99
N LYS A 153 11.55 -19.56 3.19
CA LYS A 153 13.00 -19.42 3.45
C LYS A 153 13.42 -18.03 3.92
N VAL A 154 12.47 -17.11 4.12
CA VAL A 154 12.75 -15.71 4.42
C VAL A 154 12.37 -15.40 5.86
N ASP A 155 13.31 -14.81 6.60
CA ASP A 155 13.05 -14.22 7.91
C ASP A 155 12.58 -12.78 7.73
N PHE A 156 11.59 -12.34 8.51
CA PHE A 156 11.11 -10.96 8.48
C PHE A 156 10.61 -10.51 9.84
N LEU A 157 10.53 -9.20 10.01
CA LEU A 157 9.95 -8.55 11.17
C LEU A 157 8.57 -8.00 10.78
N PHE A 158 7.55 -8.34 11.56
CA PHE A 158 6.23 -7.73 11.49
C PHE A 158 6.01 -6.90 12.75
N TYR A 159 5.73 -5.61 12.59
CA TYR A 159 5.62 -4.69 13.71
C TYR A 159 4.68 -3.52 13.44
N HIS A 160 4.39 -2.73 14.46
CA HIS A 160 3.61 -1.50 14.31
C HIS A 160 4.30 -0.28 14.93
N GLU A 161 4.09 0.88 14.31
CA GLU A 161 4.59 2.17 14.77
C GLU A 161 3.48 3.22 14.72
N ALA A 162 3.35 4.03 15.78
CA ALA A 162 2.46 5.19 15.79
C ALA A 162 3.14 6.36 15.07
N ILE A 163 2.39 7.05 14.21
CA ILE A 163 2.85 8.26 13.52
C ILE A 163 2.43 9.49 14.32
N ASP A 164 1.17 9.48 14.76
CA ASP A 164 0.54 10.55 15.52
C ASP A 164 -0.48 9.98 16.53
N ALA A 165 -1.32 10.85 17.10
CA ALA A 165 -2.33 10.45 18.08
C ALA A 165 -3.36 9.45 17.52
N ASP A 166 -3.66 9.52 16.23
CA ASP A 166 -4.79 8.88 15.57
C ASP A 166 -4.38 7.82 14.54
N ASN A 167 -3.14 7.85 14.06
CA ASN A 167 -2.66 7.03 12.95
C ASN A 167 -1.37 6.26 13.29
N GLY A 168 -1.19 5.14 12.60
CA GLY A 168 0.03 4.35 12.63
C GLY A 168 0.24 3.53 11.36
N TYR A 169 1.37 2.84 11.31
CA TYR A 169 1.68 1.85 10.26
C TYR A 169 1.90 0.48 10.88
N PHE A 170 1.34 -0.54 10.23
CA PHE A 170 1.93 -1.87 10.27
C PHE A 170 3.04 -1.95 9.24
N ILE A 171 4.16 -2.54 9.63
CA ILE A 171 5.36 -2.62 8.82
C ILE A 171 5.80 -4.07 8.73
N ILE A 172 6.00 -4.53 7.49
CA ILE A 172 6.56 -5.85 7.19
C ILE A 172 7.92 -5.63 6.54
N ASN A 173 8.96 -6.13 7.20
CA ASN A 173 10.35 -5.87 6.85
C ASN A 173 11.14 -7.18 6.72
N PRO A 174 11.39 -7.67 5.49
CA PRO A 174 12.24 -8.83 5.25
C PRO A 174 13.69 -8.58 5.69
N ASN A 175 14.31 -9.63 6.22
CA ASN A 175 15.73 -9.66 6.51
C ASN A 175 16.51 -10.00 5.25
N GLY A 176 16.93 -8.97 4.51
CA GLY A 176 17.78 -9.10 3.34
C GLY A 176 17.08 -8.72 2.04
N GLN A 177 17.43 -9.42 0.97
CA GLN A 177 16.90 -9.19 -0.37
C GLN A 177 15.84 -10.22 -0.73
N ILE A 178 14.82 -9.79 -1.46
CA ILE A 178 13.70 -10.62 -1.90
C ILE A 178 13.18 -10.13 -3.26
N ASP A 179 12.57 -11.02 -4.03
CA ASP A 179 11.80 -10.66 -5.22
C ASP A 179 10.41 -10.15 -4.84
N PHE A 180 9.91 -9.14 -5.54
CA PHE A 180 8.66 -8.48 -5.16
C PHE A 180 7.44 -9.41 -5.17
N ASP A 181 7.31 -10.30 -6.16
CA ASP A 181 6.18 -11.25 -6.21
C ASP A 181 6.14 -12.17 -4.97
N GLN A 182 7.31 -12.63 -4.52
CA GLN A 182 7.41 -13.41 -3.29
C GLN A 182 7.08 -12.55 -2.06
N PHE A 183 7.58 -11.30 -2.03
CA PHE A 183 7.33 -10.38 -0.93
C PHE A 183 5.85 -10.04 -0.78
N GLU A 184 5.18 -9.73 -1.88
CA GLU A 184 3.75 -9.47 -1.94
C GLU A 184 2.94 -10.66 -1.42
N THR A 185 3.30 -11.89 -1.83
CA THR A 185 2.65 -13.11 -1.34
C THR A 185 2.82 -13.30 0.19
N ILE A 186 3.99 -12.96 0.74
CA ILE A 186 4.22 -12.99 2.19
C ILE A 186 3.39 -11.91 2.89
N VAL A 187 3.39 -10.67 2.37
CA VAL A 187 2.63 -9.55 2.93
C VAL A 187 1.16 -9.89 3.00
N ASP A 188 0.63 -10.46 1.93
CA ASP A 188 -0.72 -11.00 1.85
C ASP A 188 -1.02 -12.02 2.95
N ALA A 189 -0.17 -13.04 3.11
CA ALA A 189 -0.37 -14.08 4.11
C ALA A 189 -0.36 -13.50 5.53
N VAL A 190 0.53 -12.55 5.81
CA VAL A 190 0.63 -11.86 7.12
C VAL A 190 -0.63 -11.04 7.39
N ILE A 191 -1.06 -10.21 6.43
CA ILE A 191 -2.26 -9.38 6.57
C ILE A 191 -3.51 -10.24 6.73
N THR A 192 -3.64 -11.33 5.96
CA THR A 192 -4.77 -12.25 6.08
C THR A 192 -4.78 -12.95 7.44
N ALA A 193 -3.64 -13.49 7.90
CA ALA A 193 -3.54 -14.12 9.22
C ALA A 193 -3.92 -13.13 10.33
N TYR A 194 -3.40 -11.91 10.24
CA TYR A 194 -3.61 -10.90 11.25
C TYR A 194 -5.03 -10.35 11.23
N GLY A 195 -5.60 -10.15 10.04
CA GLY A 195 -7.00 -9.77 9.87
C GLY A 195 -7.97 -10.83 10.38
N PHE A 196 -7.67 -12.11 10.16
CA PHE A 196 -8.46 -13.23 10.68
C PHE A 196 -8.55 -13.23 12.22
N LEU A 197 -7.43 -12.94 12.91
CA LEU A 197 -7.42 -12.85 14.37
C LEU A 197 -8.25 -11.68 14.88
N ASN A 198 -8.09 -10.51 14.25
CA ASN A 198 -8.57 -9.26 14.79
C ASN A 198 -9.93 -8.81 14.23
N GLY A 199 -10.45 -9.44 13.17
CA GLY A 199 -11.73 -9.06 12.53
C GLY A 199 -11.66 -7.83 11.66
N PHE A 200 -10.50 -7.19 11.65
CA PHE A 200 -10.20 -6.05 10.83
C PHE A 200 -9.21 -6.49 9.75
N TYR A 201 -9.69 -6.72 8.53
CA TYR A 201 -8.79 -6.98 7.41
C TYR A 201 -8.09 -5.68 7.01
N MET A 202 -6.78 -5.68 7.20
CA MET A 202 -5.95 -4.46 7.15
C MET A 202 -5.65 -3.96 5.74
N ARG A 203 -6.10 -4.68 4.71
CA ARG A 203 -5.74 -4.39 3.32
C ARG A 203 -6.61 -3.30 2.69
N SER A 204 -6.75 -2.15 3.35
CA SER A 204 -7.32 -0.96 2.70
C SER A 204 -6.30 -0.40 1.71
N THR A 205 -5.10 -0.10 2.18
CA THR A 205 -4.02 0.46 1.35
C THR A 205 -2.65 -0.05 1.76
N ILE A 206 -1.74 -0.18 0.79
CA ILE A 206 -0.35 -0.55 1.05
C ILE A 206 0.59 0.34 0.23
N TYR A 207 1.65 0.80 0.90
CA TYR A 207 2.85 1.28 0.24
C TYR A 207 3.97 0.25 0.34
N TYR A 208 4.50 -0.16 -0.79
CA TYR A 208 5.74 -0.90 -0.89
C TYR A 208 6.87 0.06 -1.23
N PHE A 209 8.03 -0.15 -0.62
CA PHE A 209 9.27 0.55 -0.93
C PHE A 209 10.34 -0.46 -1.28
N THR A 210 11.17 -0.11 -2.25
CA THR A 210 12.34 -0.90 -2.65
C THR A 210 13.59 -0.04 -2.64
N VAL A 211 14.70 -0.65 -2.22
CA VAL A 211 16.05 -0.09 -2.34
C VAL A 211 16.96 -1.12 -2.99
N LYS A 212 17.49 -0.79 -4.16
CA LYS A 212 18.43 -1.64 -4.90
C LYS A 212 19.70 -0.88 -5.26
N LYS A 213 20.85 -1.51 -5.06
CA LYS A 213 22.12 -0.98 -5.56
C LYS A 213 22.22 -1.25 -7.06
N VAL A 214 22.33 -0.18 -7.85
CA VAL A 214 22.59 -0.23 -9.29
C VAL A 214 23.81 0.64 -9.55
N GLU A 215 24.87 0.06 -10.12
CA GLU A 215 26.12 0.78 -10.41
C GLU A 215 26.69 1.54 -9.20
N ASN A 216 26.71 0.89 -8.03
CA ASN A 216 27.14 1.45 -6.74
C ASN A 216 26.32 2.64 -6.21
N LYS A 217 25.14 2.92 -6.78
CA LYS A 217 24.20 3.91 -6.27
C LYS A 217 22.94 3.23 -5.76
N ASP A 218 22.44 3.69 -4.61
CA ASP A 218 21.14 3.25 -4.12
C ASP A 218 20.05 3.89 -5.00
N ARG A 219 19.26 3.03 -5.66
CA ARG A 219 18.00 3.41 -6.31
C ARG A 219 16.86 3.09 -5.37
N ILE A 220 16.02 4.09 -5.13
CA ILE A 220 14.83 3.99 -4.29
C ILE A 220 13.61 4.12 -5.20
N SER A 221 12.62 3.26 -4.99
CA SER A 221 11.30 3.41 -5.59
C SER A 221 10.21 2.95 -4.64
N PHE A 222 8.97 3.15 -5.06
CA PHE A 222 7.77 2.80 -4.32
C PHE A 222 6.65 2.32 -5.23
N TYR A 223 5.72 1.60 -4.65
CA TYR A 223 4.48 1.17 -5.27
C TYR A 223 3.36 1.36 -4.27
N TYR A 224 2.27 1.98 -4.71
CA TYR A 224 1.08 2.19 -3.91
C TYR A 224 -0.11 1.48 -4.54
N GLU A 225 -0.94 0.85 -3.70
CA GLU A 225 -2.20 0.28 -4.12
C GLU A 225 -3.28 0.41 -3.04
N ASN A 226 -4.46 0.85 -3.47
CA ASN A 226 -5.73 0.68 -2.76
C ASN A 226 -6.45 -0.56 -3.31
N PHE A 227 -6.65 -1.55 -2.46
CA PHE A 227 -7.25 -2.82 -2.86
C PHE A 227 -8.79 -2.77 -2.86
N ASP A 228 -9.39 -1.73 -2.26
CA ASP A 228 -10.85 -1.54 -2.09
C ASP A 228 -11.58 -2.82 -1.59
N SER A 229 -10.86 -3.68 -0.88
CA SER A 229 -11.31 -4.97 -0.41
C SER A 229 -11.04 -5.07 1.09
N ALA A 230 -11.76 -4.30 1.89
CA ALA A 230 -11.84 -4.57 3.32
C ALA A 230 -12.71 -5.82 3.50
N MET A 231 -12.10 -7.00 3.69
CA MET A 231 -12.83 -8.16 4.20
C MET A 231 -13.19 -7.90 5.67
N LEU A 232 -14.39 -7.38 5.92
CA LEU A 232 -14.96 -7.49 7.27
C LEU A 232 -15.29 -8.97 7.47
N SER A 233 -14.47 -9.67 8.26
CA SER A 233 -14.90 -10.97 8.75
C SER A 233 -15.99 -10.70 9.77
N ASP A 234 -17.21 -11.18 9.54
CA ASP A 234 -18.28 -11.09 10.53
C ASP A 234 -18.02 -11.99 11.77
N LYS A 235 -16.88 -12.69 11.82
CA LYS A 235 -16.53 -13.67 12.86
C LYS A 235 -15.04 -13.62 13.28
N PRO A 236 -14.50 -12.49 13.75
CA PRO A 236 -13.17 -12.46 14.35
C PRO A 236 -12.99 -13.45 15.49
N ILE A 237 -11.77 -13.95 15.69
CA ILE A 237 -11.44 -14.69 16.91
C ILE A 237 -11.53 -13.78 18.14
N MET A 238 -11.04 -12.54 18.05
CA MET A 238 -10.99 -11.64 19.20
C MET A 238 -12.34 -11.00 19.57
N ASP A 239 -13.24 -10.81 18.61
CA ASP A 239 -14.48 -10.03 18.78
C ASP A 239 -15.76 -10.81 18.40
N SER A 240 -15.68 -12.13 18.13
CA SER A 240 -16.91 -12.92 17.95
C SER A 240 -17.41 -13.48 19.29
N GLY A 241 -18.73 -13.31 19.51
CA GLY A 241 -19.43 -13.94 20.63
C GLY A 241 -19.34 -15.47 20.67
N ASN A 242 -18.88 -16.09 19.59
CA ASN A 242 -18.61 -17.53 19.49
C ASN A 242 -17.46 -17.99 20.40
N TYR A 243 -16.61 -17.07 20.89
CA TYR A 243 -15.49 -17.38 21.80
C TYR A 243 -15.58 -16.61 23.12
N ALA A 244 -16.79 -16.20 23.52
CA ALA A 244 -17.02 -15.43 24.74
C ALA A 244 -16.65 -16.20 26.03
N ASP A 245 -16.62 -17.52 25.97
CA ASP A 245 -16.24 -18.45 27.03
C ASP A 245 -14.72 -18.64 27.16
N VAL A 246 -13.94 -18.18 26.18
CA VAL A 246 -12.48 -18.28 26.16
C VAL A 246 -11.85 -16.98 26.68
N SER A 247 -10.87 -17.10 27.58
CA SER A 247 -10.18 -15.92 28.10
C SER A 247 -9.46 -15.17 26.98
N ARG A 248 -9.21 -13.87 27.18
CA ARG A 248 -8.53 -13.05 26.17
C ARG A 248 -7.11 -13.59 25.91
N GLU A 249 -6.41 -13.99 26.95
CA GLU A 249 -5.05 -14.54 26.90
C GLU A 249 -5.02 -15.84 26.10
N GLN A 250 -6.06 -16.66 26.21
CA GLN A 250 -6.20 -17.91 25.46
C GLN A 250 -6.57 -17.68 23.98
N ARG A 251 -7.16 -16.53 23.64
CA ARG A 251 -7.48 -16.14 22.24
C ARG A 251 -6.30 -15.51 21.50
N GLN A 252 -5.26 -15.08 22.22
CA GLN A 252 -4.08 -14.49 21.61
C GLN A 252 -3.09 -15.56 21.14
N LEU A 253 -2.50 -15.35 19.96
CA LEU A 253 -1.42 -16.19 19.45
C LEU A 253 -0.05 -15.64 19.85
N THR A 254 0.86 -16.55 20.22
CA THR A 254 2.30 -16.28 20.28
C THR A 254 2.89 -16.09 18.88
N SER A 255 4.08 -15.49 18.78
CA SER A 255 4.85 -15.37 17.52
C SER A 255 5.00 -16.71 16.79
N ILE A 256 5.26 -17.80 17.52
CA ILE A 256 5.38 -19.16 16.97
C ILE A 256 4.06 -19.65 16.35
N GLN A 257 2.93 -19.47 17.06
CA GLN A 257 1.62 -19.90 16.57
C GLN A 257 1.18 -19.05 15.37
N PHE A 258 1.41 -17.74 15.44
CA PHE A 258 1.13 -16.84 14.34
C PHE A 258 1.96 -17.19 13.10
N ASN A 259 3.25 -17.46 13.26
CA ASN A 259 4.11 -17.89 12.15
C ASN A 259 3.60 -19.17 11.47
N LYS A 260 3.04 -20.13 12.22
CA LYS A 260 2.42 -21.33 11.64
C LYS A 260 1.20 -20.98 10.79
N LEU A 261 0.33 -20.10 11.26
CA LEU A 261 -0.85 -19.64 10.51
C LEU A 261 -0.44 -18.89 9.24
N VAL A 262 0.54 -17.99 9.32
CA VAL A 262 1.04 -17.26 8.14
C VAL A 262 1.63 -18.23 7.12
N ASN A 263 2.43 -19.21 7.55
CA ASN A 263 2.96 -20.23 6.63
C ASN A 263 1.84 -21.05 5.98
N LEU A 264 0.79 -21.43 6.72
CA LEU A 264 -0.33 -22.17 6.14
C LEU A 264 -0.99 -21.37 5.00
N LEU A 265 -1.25 -20.08 5.23
CA LEU A 265 -1.85 -19.18 4.23
C LEU A 265 -0.92 -18.89 3.04
N TYR A 266 0.39 -18.79 3.30
CA TYR A 266 1.40 -18.61 2.26
C TYR A 266 1.44 -19.81 1.30
N HIS A 267 1.48 -21.03 1.84
CA HIS A 267 1.50 -22.25 1.01
C HIS A 267 0.18 -22.45 0.27
N ASP A 268 -0.97 -22.16 0.88
CA ASP A 268 -2.28 -22.32 0.22
C ASP A 268 -2.38 -21.43 -1.04
N LYS A 269 -1.85 -20.20 -0.98
CA LYS A 269 -1.73 -19.34 -2.16
C LYS A 269 -0.76 -19.89 -3.20
N GLU A 270 0.42 -20.38 -2.79
CA GLU A 270 1.35 -21.04 -3.72
C GLU A 270 0.70 -22.23 -4.45
N TYR A 271 -0.14 -23.03 -3.76
CA TYR A 271 -0.88 -24.14 -4.37
C TYR A 271 -1.95 -23.65 -5.37
N LEU A 272 -2.67 -22.56 -5.06
CA LEU A 272 -3.69 -22.01 -5.96
C LEU A 272 -3.09 -21.40 -7.25
N PHE A 273 -1.90 -20.79 -7.17
CA PHE A 273 -1.22 -20.26 -8.36
C PHE A 273 -0.36 -21.31 -9.09
N GLY A 274 0.15 -22.32 -8.38
CA GLY A 274 0.92 -23.43 -8.94
C GLY A 274 0.11 -24.45 -9.75
N LEU A 275 -1.23 -24.44 -9.60
CA LEU A 275 -2.15 -25.24 -10.41
C LEU A 275 -2.55 -24.56 -11.73
N SER A 276 -2.01 -23.37 -12.04
CA SER A 276 -2.30 -22.64 -13.29
C SER A 276 -1.27 -22.86 -14.42
N THR A 277 -0.30 -23.75 -14.20
CA THR A 277 0.68 -24.18 -15.21
C THR A 277 0.80 -25.69 -15.22
N ASP A 278 -0.16 -26.35 -15.85
CA ASP A 278 -0.02 -27.65 -16.51
C ASP A 278 -1.10 -27.77 -17.62
#